data_AF-A0A1X1MI95-F1
#
_entry.id   AF-A0A1X1MI95-F1
#
_cell.length_a   1.000
_cell.length_b   1.000
_cell.length_c   1.000
_cell.angle_alpha   90.00
_cell.angle_beta   90.00
_cell.angle_gamma   90.00
#
_symmetry.space_group_name_H-M   'P 1'
#
loop_
_entity.id
_entity.type
_entity.pdbx_description
1 polymer ?
#
loop_
_entity_poly.entity_id
_entity_poly.type
_entity_poly.pdbx_seq_one_letter_code
_entity_poly.pdbx_strand_id
1 'polypeptide(L)'
;MWDANDSPPRIKTPDMFSEDGRGLLMVDGLSSRWWWYPVKTGGKVVWAVIPGGLPSGPRATPADAAMPTRTPTLGPEPEEPVFYSTDPGTLLRVVDALRGLDPWHLPSTGRRSPDAMARTA
;
A
#
# COMPACT_ATOMS: atom_id res chain seq x y z
N MET A 1 5.71 10.94 -18.30
CA MET A 1 5.20 9.74 -18.99
C MET A 1 4.85 8.73 -17.90
N TRP A 2 3.56 8.41 -17.72
CA TRP A 2 3.14 7.39 -16.74
C TRP A 2 3.30 6.01 -17.38
N ASP A 3 3.84 5.04 -16.64
CA ASP A 3 3.89 3.64 -17.07
C ASP A 3 2.47 3.05 -17.06
N ALA A 4 1.80 3.07 -18.21
CA ALA A 4 0.47 2.48 -18.42
C ALA A 4 0.53 0.94 -18.60
N ASN A 5 1.62 0.30 -18.20
CA ASN A 5 1.75 -1.15 -18.29
C ASN A 5 0.85 -1.83 -17.25
N ASP A 6 -0.23 -2.42 -17.77
CA ASP A 6 -1.21 -3.24 -17.04
C ASP A 6 -0.69 -4.65 -16.69
N SER A 7 0.55 -4.97 -17.08
CA SER A 7 1.18 -6.22 -16.67
C SER A 7 1.32 -6.29 -15.16
N PRO A 8 1.19 -7.50 -14.56
CA PRO A 8 1.49 -7.71 -13.16
C PRO A 8 2.84 -7.11 -12.77
N PRO A 9 2.93 -6.39 -11.64
CA PRO A 9 4.20 -5.92 -11.11
C PRO A 9 5.08 -7.14 -10.81
N ARG A 10 6.30 -7.12 -11.33
CA ARG A 10 7.29 -8.19 -11.16
C ARG A 10 8.45 -7.68 -10.32
N ILE A 11 8.86 -8.46 -9.33
CA ILE A 11 10.08 -8.17 -8.58
C ILE A 11 11.23 -8.39 -9.55
N LYS A 12 12.08 -7.36 -9.69
CA LYS A 12 13.32 -7.45 -10.47
C LYS A 12 14.49 -7.66 -9.50
N THR A 13 15.61 -8.17 -10.03
CA THR A 13 16.89 -8.21 -9.34
C THR A 13 17.78 -7.10 -9.89
N PRO A 14 17.65 -5.86 -9.39
CA PRO A 14 18.44 -4.73 -9.87
C PRO A 14 19.91 -4.89 -9.49
N ASP A 15 20.80 -4.43 -10.37
CA ASP A 15 22.22 -4.28 -10.07
C ASP A 15 22.46 -3.20 -9.00
N MET A 16 23.62 -3.22 -8.34
CA MET A 16 23.98 -2.29 -7.25
C MET A 16 23.87 -0.81 -7.66
N PHE A 17 24.11 -0.48 -8.92
CA PHE A 17 24.02 0.89 -9.44
C PHE A 17 22.71 1.16 -10.20
N SER A 18 21.86 0.15 -10.41
CA SER A 18 20.62 0.31 -11.17
C SER A 18 19.54 0.97 -10.32
N GLU A 19 18.90 1.98 -10.88
CA GLU A 19 17.77 2.64 -10.23
C GLU A 19 16.41 2.01 -10.54
N ASP A 20 16.32 1.32 -11.67
CA ASP A 20 15.11 0.64 -12.12
C ASP A 20 14.86 -0.65 -11.33
N GLY A 21 13.59 -0.94 -11.02
CA GLY A 21 13.18 -2.21 -10.42
C GLY A 21 13.36 -2.36 -8.91
N ARG A 22 13.92 -1.37 -8.21
CA ARG A 22 14.15 -1.43 -6.76
C ARG A 22 12.87 -1.29 -5.92
N GLY A 23 11.88 -0.54 -6.40
CA GLY A 23 10.69 -0.21 -5.62
C GLY A 23 9.91 -1.42 -5.14
N LEU A 24 9.67 -2.41 -6.01
CA LEU A 24 8.91 -3.60 -5.61
C LEU A 24 9.73 -4.53 -4.70
N LEU A 25 11.06 -4.57 -4.88
CA LEU A 25 11.96 -5.30 -3.98
C LEU A 25 11.92 -4.73 -2.56
N MET A 26 11.89 -3.40 -2.43
CA MET A 26 11.73 -2.73 -1.13
C MET A 26 10.37 -3.01 -0.50
N VAL A 27 9.28 -2.93 -1.29
CA VAL A 27 7.93 -3.23 -0.82
C VAL A 27 7.85 -4.67 -0.30
N ASP A 28 8.42 -5.63 -1.03
CA ASP A 28 8.46 -7.03 -0.63
C ASP A 28 9.23 -7.25 0.68
N GLY A 29 10.41 -6.64 0.82
CA GLY A 29 11.25 -6.80 2.01
C GLY A 29 10.74 -6.09 3.27
N LEU A 30 9.99 -4.98 3.13
CA LEU A 30 9.53 -4.17 4.27
C LEU A 30 8.12 -4.52 4.74
N SER A 31 7.34 -5.23 3.93
CA SER A 31 5.91 -5.44 4.19
C SER A 31 5.65 -6.83 4.72
N SER A 32 4.79 -6.95 5.73
CA SER A 32 4.31 -8.26 6.18
C SER A 32 3.38 -8.92 5.15
N ARG A 33 2.74 -8.10 4.32
CA ARG A 33 1.89 -8.54 3.22
C ARG A 33 1.76 -7.40 2.22
N TRP A 34 1.77 -7.72 0.93
CA TRP A 34 1.45 -6.76 -0.11
C TRP A 34 0.64 -7.44 -1.22
N TRP A 35 0.03 -6.62 -2.07
CA TRP A 35 -0.76 -7.08 -3.21
C TRP A 35 -0.86 -5.97 -4.27
N TRP A 36 -1.47 -6.28 -5.41
CA TRP A 36 -1.74 -5.32 -6.47
C TRP A 36 -3.04 -5.62 -7.21
N TYR A 37 -3.60 -4.61 -7.88
CA TYR A 37 -4.72 -4.78 -8.80
C TYR A 37 -4.64 -3.75 -9.95
N PRO A 38 -5.15 -4.10 -11.15
CA PRO A 38 -5.23 -3.17 -12.27
C PRO A 38 -6.36 -2.15 -12.05
N VAL A 39 -6.22 -0.95 -12.59
CA VAL A 39 -7.25 0.11 -12.50
C VAL A 39 -7.90 0.32 -13.87
N LYS A 40 -9.21 0.55 -13.92
CA LYS A 40 -9.94 0.79 -15.19
C LYS A 40 -9.37 1.93 -16.03
N THR A 41 -8.76 2.93 -15.41
CA THR A 41 -8.15 4.10 -16.08
C THR A 41 -6.75 3.82 -16.62
N GLY A 42 -6.27 2.57 -16.52
CA GLY A 42 -4.92 2.16 -16.87
C GLY A 42 -3.96 2.21 -15.68
N GLY A 43 -2.96 1.32 -15.71
CA GLY A 43 -1.97 1.17 -14.65
C GLY A 43 -2.43 0.24 -13.53
N LYS A 44 -1.67 0.28 -12.43
CA LYS A 44 -1.79 -0.67 -11.32
C LYS A 44 -1.62 0.04 -9.98
N VAL A 45 -2.43 -0.37 -9.01
CA VAL A 45 -2.26 0.02 -7.61
C VAL A 45 -1.57 -1.12 -6.88
N VAL A 46 -0.55 -0.78 -6.10
CA VAL A 46 0.14 -1.70 -5.19
C VAL A 46 -0.15 -1.21 -3.77
N TRP A 47 -0.56 -2.11 -2.89
CA TRP A 47 -0.72 -1.81 -1.47
C TRP A 47 0.13 -2.77 -0.64
N ALA A 48 0.55 -2.29 0.54
CA ALA A 48 1.40 -3.04 1.44
C ALA A 48 1.03 -2.75 2.90
N VAL A 49 1.11 -3.78 3.73
CA VAL A 49 0.99 -3.69 5.18
C VAL A 49 2.40 -3.68 5.74
N ILE A 50 2.80 -2.54 6.30
CA ILE A 50 4.08 -2.37 6.97
C ILE A 50 3.83 -2.49 8.47
N PRO A 51 4.57 -3.36 9.19
CA PRO A 51 4.46 -3.46 10.64
C PRO A 51 4.62 -2.08 11.29
N GLY A 52 3.60 -1.66 12.04
CA GLY A 52 3.55 -0.37 12.74
C GLY A 52 4.51 -0.37 13.92
N GLY A 53 5.78 -0.12 13.63
CA GLY A 53 6.85 -0.15 14.62
C GLY A 53 8.10 0.56 14.12
N LEU A 54 7.96 1.52 13.20
CA LEU A 54 9.05 2.46 12.97
C LEU A 54 9.41 3.02 14.35
N PRO A 55 10.61 2.74 14.88
CA PRO A 55 11.00 3.30 16.15
C PRO A 55 10.78 4.80 16.01
N SER A 56 10.10 5.41 16.97
CA SER A 56 10.13 6.86 17.10
C SER A 56 11.61 7.20 17.14
N GLY A 57 12.14 7.68 16.01
CA GLY A 57 13.56 7.99 15.91
C GLY A 57 13.91 8.90 17.08
N PRO A 58 15.14 8.82 17.62
CA PRO A 58 15.57 9.75 18.66
C PRO A 58 15.14 11.14 18.22
N ARG A 59 14.38 11.84 19.07
CA ARG A 59 13.89 13.19 18.79
C ARG A 59 15.06 13.95 18.20
N ALA A 60 14.98 14.30 16.92
CA ALA A 60 16.05 14.99 16.24
C ALA A 60 16.42 16.19 17.13
N THR A 61 17.65 16.19 17.65
CA THR A 61 18.21 17.39 18.25
C THR A 61 18.06 18.49 17.22
N PRO A 62 17.44 19.63 17.55
CA PRO A 62 17.21 20.68 16.56
C PRO A 62 18.56 21.34 16.25
N ALA A 63 19.29 20.80 15.29
CA ALA A 63 20.47 21.45 14.73
C ALA A 63 20.72 20.95 13.30
N ASP A 64 20.70 21.92 12.40
CA ASP A 64 20.97 21.95 10.96
C ASP A 64 20.08 21.13 10.01
N ALA A 65 19.17 21.88 9.39
CA ALA A 65 18.31 21.48 8.27
C ALA A 65 17.37 20.30 8.56
N ALA A 66 16.55 20.42 9.61
CA ALA A 66 15.34 19.63 9.70
C ALA A 66 14.57 19.79 8.37
N MET A 67 14.40 18.69 7.63
CA MET A 67 13.55 18.68 6.45
C MET A 67 12.21 19.33 6.79
N PRO A 68 11.63 20.14 5.87
CA PRO A 68 10.33 20.76 6.12
C PRO A 68 9.31 19.66 6.43
N THR A 69 9.05 19.49 7.72
CA THR A 69 8.14 18.48 8.21
C THR A 69 6.77 19.10 8.11
N ARG A 70 5.86 18.47 7.37
CA ARG A 70 4.45 18.84 7.44
C ARG A 70 3.98 18.50 8.85
N THR A 71 3.71 19.52 9.64
CA THR A 71 2.92 19.34 10.87
C THR A 71 1.56 18.82 10.42
N PRO A 72 1.12 17.63 10.88
CA PRO A 72 -0.23 17.18 10.61
C PRO A 72 -1.18 18.24 11.15
N THR A 73 -1.88 18.95 10.26
CA THR A 73 -2.99 19.78 10.68
C THR A 73 -4.08 18.81 11.09
N LEU A 74 -4.26 18.60 12.40
CA LEU A 74 -5.50 18.05 12.92
C LEU A 74 -6.61 18.92 12.30
N GLY A 75 -7.47 18.30 11.50
CA GLY A 75 -8.69 18.96 11.05
C GLY A 75 -9.48 19.44 12.28
N PRO A 76 -10.45 20.35 12.10
CA PRO A 76 -11.37 20.68 13.19
C PRO A 76 -11.88 19.37 13.79
N GLU A 77 -11.91 19.31 15.13
CA GLU A 77 -12.55 18.18 15.78
C GLU A 77 -13.96 18.08 15.18
N PRO A 78 -14.37 16.91 14.69
CA PRO A 78 -15.68 16.78 14.07
C PRO A 78 -16.74 17.29 15.07
N GLU A 79 -17.51 18.31 14.65
CA GLU A 79 -18.50 18.98 15.51
C GLU A 79 -19.58 18.01 16.01
N GLU A 80 -19.77 16.92 15.27
CA GLU A 80 -20.60 15.79 15.67
C GLU A 80 -19.74 14.54 15.90
N PRO A 81 -20.03 13.74 16.94
CA PRO A 81 -19.34 12.48 17.17
C PRO A 81 -19.46 11.58 15.93
N VAL A 82 -18.31 11.18 15.38
CA VAL A 82 -18.27 10.27 14.24
C VAL A 82 -18.70 8.89 14.72
N PHE A 83 -19.96 8.54 14.44
CA PHE A 83 -20.48 7.22 14.73
C PHE A 83 -19.98 6.21 13.69
N TYR A 84 -19.08 5.32 14.11
CA TYR A 84 -18.71 4.15 13.32
C TYR A 84 -19.74 3.05 13.55
N SER A 85 -20.48 2.68 12.51
CA SER A 85 -21.38 1.52 12.54
C SER A 85 -20.66 0.29 11.99
N THR A 86 -20.72 -0.81 12.75
CA THR A 86 -20.24 -2.14 12.32
C THR A 86 -21.40 -3.07 11.98
N ASP A 87 -22.59 -2.51 11.72
CA ASP A 87 -23.76 -3.27 11.28
C ASP A 87 -23.43 -4.11 10.03
N PRO A 88 -23.53 -5.45 10.10
CA PRO A 88 -23.12 -6.33 9.00
C PRO A 88 -23.89 -6.06 7.70
N GLY A 89 -25.18 -5.70 7.78
CA GLY A 89 -26.00 -5.42 6.60
C GLY A 89 -25.53 -4.17 5.85
N THR A 90 -25.24 -3.11 6.60
CA THR A 90 -24.67 -1.87 6.07
C THR A 90 -23.28 -2.09 5.48
N LEU A 91 -22.42 -2.81 6.20
CA LEU A 91 -21.06 -3.12 5.73
C LEU A 91 -21.09 -3.92 4.42
N LEU A 92 -21.98 -4.92 4.30
CA LEU A 92 -22.13 -5.69 3.07
C LEU A 92 -22.57 -4.81 1.89
N ARG A 93 -23.52 -3.89 2.10
CA ARG A 93 -23.95 -2.95 1.06
C ARG A 93 -22.82 -2.02 0.59
N VAL A 94 -22.01 -1.52 1.53
CA VAL A 94 -20.84 -0.69 1.21
C VAL A 94 -19.83 -1.51 0.40
N VAL A 95 -19.56 -2.75 0.83
CA VAL A 95 -18.65 -3.65 0.11
C VAL A 95 -19.15 -3.91 -1.31
N ASP A 96 -20.43 -4.20 -1.50
CA ASP A 96 -21.01 -4.46 -2.83
C ASP A 96 -20.97 -3.20 -3.71
N ALA A 97 -21.26 -2.02 -3.15
CA ALA A 97 -21.11 -0.76 -3.87
C ALA A 97 -19.67 -0.51 -4.32
N LEU A 98 -18.68 -0.71 -3.42
CA LEU A 98 -17.26 -0.57 -3.74
C LEU A 98 -16.77 -1.57 -4.79
N ARG A 99 -17.30 -2.81 -4.77
CA ARG A 99 -17.04 -3.82 -5.81
C ARG A 99 -17.67 -3.44 -7.16
N GLY A 100 -18.79 -2.73 -7.16
CA GLY A 100 -19.41 -2.19 -8.37
C GLY A 100 -18.60 -1.08 -9.04
N LEU A 101 -17.83 -0.30 -8.26
CA LEU A 101 -16.99 0.78 -8.81
C LEU A 101 -15.82 0.23 -9.65
N ASP A 102 -15.13 -0.80 -9.17
CA ASP A 102 -13.92 -1.31 -9.82
C ASP A 102 -13.67 -2.82 -9.54
N PRO A 103 -13.14 -3.58 -10.52
CA PRO A 103 -12.86 -5.02 -10.40
C PRO A 103 -11.66 -5.38 -9.51
N TRP A 104 -11.10 -4.48 -8.70
CA TRP A 104 -10.01 -4.74 -7.74
C TRP A 104 -10.15 -6.01 -6.88
N HIS A 105 -11.39 -6.46 -6.64
CA HIS A 105 -11.73 -7.64 -5.84
C HIS A 105 -11.66 -8.96 -6.63
N LEU A 106 -11.68 -8.90 -7.97
CA LEU A 106 -11.50 -10.07 -8.80
C LEU A 106 -10.06 -10.54 -8.67
N PRO A 107 -9.81 -11.87 -8.61
CA PRO A 107 -8.46 -12.38 -8.62
C PRO A 107 -7.76 -11.83 -9.88
N SER A 108 -6.66 -11.12 -9.69
CA SER A 108 -5.80 -10.76 -10.80
C SER A 108 -5.47 -12.05 -11.55
N THR A 109 -5.73 -12.08 -12.85
CA THR A 109 -5.52 -13.27 -13.70
C THR A 109 -4.05 -13.71 -13.75
N GLY A 110 -3.14 -12.92 -13.18
CA GLY A 110 -1.84 -13.36 -12.70
C GLY A 110 -1.93 -13.93 -11.28
N ARG A 111 -2.28 -15.21 -11.16
CA ARG A 111 -2.30 -15.95 -9.89
C ARG A 111 -0.92 -15.92 -9.22
N ARG A 112 -0.84 -15.25 -8.05
CA ARG A 112 -0.01 -15.45 -6.83
C ARG A 112 1.27 -16.29 -6.90
N SER A 113 2.26 -15.89 -6.09
CA SER A 113 2.68 -16.79 -5.02
C SER A 113 3.11 -16.06 -3.73
N PRO A 114 2.40 -16.27 -2.60
CA PRO A 114 2.90 -16.08 -1.24
C PRO A 114 3.64 -17.34 -0.74
N ASP A 115 3.85 -18.37 -1.58
CA ASP A 115 4.59 -19.59 -1.19
C ASP A 115 6.12 -19.42 -1.24
N ALA A 116 6.65 -18.20 -1.19
CA ALA A 116 8.08 -17.99 -0.92
C ALA A 116 8.45 -18.23 0.57
N MET A 117 7.51 -18.68 1.41
CA MET A 117 7.73 -19.00 2.83
C MET A 117 7.32 -20.42 3.24
N ALA A 118 7.35 -21.39 2.32
CA ALA A 118 7.34 -22.80 2.69
C ALA A 118 8.54 -23.52 2.04
N ARG A 119 9.55 -23.81 2.88
CA ARG A 119 10.76 -24.65 2.66
C ARG A 119 12.02 -23.89 2.22
N THR A 120 12.72 -23.35 3.22
CA THR A 120 14.13 -23.72 3.44
C THR A 120 14.30 -23.99 4.93
N ALA A 121 14.37 -25.27 5.26
CA ALA A 121 14.91 -25.78 6.51
C ALA A 121 16.44 -25.69 6.48
#